data_AF-A0A6G7VGM2-F1
#
_entry.id   AF-A0A6G7VGM2-F1
#
_cell.length_a   1.000
_cell.length_b   1.000
_cell.length_c   1.000
_cell.angle_alpha   90.00
_cell.angle_beta   90.00
_cell.angle_gamma   90.00
#
_symmetry.space_group_name_H-M   'P 1'
#
loop_
_entity.id
_entity.type
_entity.pdbx_description
1 polymer ?
#
loop_
_entity_poly.entity_id
_entity_poly.type
_entity_poly.pdbx_seq_one_letter_code
_entity_poly.pdbx_strand_id
1 'polypeptide(L)'
;MTTRLLANCRRFCTYRNRQAKQSPLVLKSLSGGIAAALETLGVKPRTRDFALDHDYVLYIHDSHGLDKERLRGQEPITVEDLLKIGDLIKNALSIKLGTPARSRNGAMRIEAEAGDGVFVYRIVLEVRRRYVVPFTMYKRKK
;
A
#
# COMPACT_ATOMS: atom_id res chain seq x y z
N MET A 1 0.05 -13.93 -17.16
CA MET A 1 -0.53 -14.07 -15.79
C MET A 1 -1.07 -12.76 -15.20
N THR A 2 -1.19 -11.67 -15.98
CA THR A 2 -1.53 -10.31 -15.52
C THR A 2 -3.03 -10.00 -15.49
N THR A 3 -3.84 -10.71 -16.28
CA THR A 3 -5.26 -10.38 -16.50
C THR A 3 -6.18 -10.68 -15.31
N ARG A 4 -5.94 -11.78 -14.57
CA ARG A 4 -6.75 -12.14 -13.38
C ARG A 4 -6.49 -11.23 -12.19
N LEU A 5 -5.24 -10.82 -11.96
CA LEU A 5 -4.88 -9.92 -10.87
C LEU A 5 -5.49 -8.53 -11.11
N LEU A 6 -5.38 -8.02 -12.34
CA LEU A 6 -6.00 -6.75 -12.75
C LEU A 6 -7.53 -6.80 -12.66
N ALA A 7 -8.16 -7.90 -13.08
CA ALA A 7 -9.62 -8.07 -12.97
C ALA A 7 -10.07 -8.13 -11.51
N ASN A 8 -9.38 -8.88 -10.66
CA ASN A 8 -9.69 -8.99 -9.23
C ASN A 8 -9.45 -7.67 -8.51
N CYS A 9 -8.36 -6.97 -8.81
CA CYS A 9 -8.03 -5.71 -8.18
C CYS A 9 -8.98 -4.58 -8.63
N ARG A 10 -9.39 -4.56 -9.91
CA ARG A 10 -10.50 -3.69 -10.36
C ARG A 10 -11.78 -4.01 -9.61
N ARG A 11 -12.18 -5.27 -9.49
CA ARG A 11 -13.38 -5.67 -8.73
C ARG A 11 -13.29 -5.30 -7.25
N PHE A 12 -12.09 -5.42 -6.68
CA PHE A 12 -11.79 -5.09 -5.29
C PHE A 12 -11.85 -3.57 -5.03
N CYS A 13 -11.40 -2.76 -6.00
CA CYS A 13 -11.47 -1.30 -5.93
C CYS A 13 -12.86 -0.74 -6.27
N THR A 14 -13.66 -1.44 -7.09
CA THR A 14 -15.00 -0.98 -7.53
C THR A 14 -16.13 -1.44 -6.63
N TYR A 15 -15.91 -2.42 -5.75
CA TYR A 15 -16.93 -2.86 -4.81
C TYR A 15 -17.09 -1.84 -3.67
N ARG A 16 -18.02 -0.90 -3.81
CA ARG A 16 -18.28 0.15 -2.80
C ARG A 16 -19.06 -0.35 -1.57
N ASN A 17 -19.47 -1.62 -1.53
CA ASN A 17 -20.26 -2.13 -0.42
C ASN A 17 -19.36 -2.44 0.79
N ARG A 18 -19.12 -1.41 1.60
CA ARG A 18 -18.37 -1.47 2.86
C ARG A 18 -19.02 -2.33 3.95
N GLN A 19 -20.28 -2.75 3.78
CA GLN A 19 -20.97 -3.62 4.74
C GLN A 19 -20.54 -5.10 4.58
N ALA A 20 -20.08 -5.49 3.39
CA ALA A 20 -19.54 -6.82 3.14
C ALA A 20 -18.02 -6.80 3.33
N LYS A 21 -17.54 -7.12 4.54
CA LYS A 21 -16.09 -7.25 4.81
C LYS A 21 -15.47 -8.26 3.85
N GLN A 22 -14.62 -7.79 2.95
CA GLN A 22 -13.88 -8.64 2.03
C GLN A 22 -12.58 -9.12 2.68
N SER A 23 -12.22 -10.38 2.43
CA SER A 23 -10.90 -10.87 2.84
C SER A 23 -9.80 -10.14 2.08
N PRO A 24 -8.63 -9.88 2.70
CA PRO A 24 -7.52 -9.24 2.02
C PRO A 24 -7.12 -10.00 0.76
N LEU A 25 -6.90 -9.28 -0.33
CA LEU A 25 -6.39 -9.86 -1.57
C LEU A 25 -4.88 -10.04 -1.44
N VAL A 26 -4.43 -11.27 -1.22
CA VAL A 26 -3.00 -11.60 -1.17
C VAL A 26 -2.41 -11.46 -2.57
N LEU A 27 -1.46 -10.54 -2.75
CA LEU A 27 -0.91 -10.21 -4.05
C LEU A 27 0.30 -11.07 -4.40
N LYS A 28 1.19 -11.37 -3.44
CA LYS A 28 2.38 -12.24 -3.51
C LYS A 28 3.23 -12.12 -2.25
N SER A 29 4.22 -13.00 -2.12
CA SER A 29 5.29 -12.87 -1.11
C SER A 29 6.20 -11.68 -1.43
N LEU A 30 6.61 -10.97 -0.38
CA LEU A 30 7.60 -9.90 -0.37
C LEU A 30 8.91 -10.41 -0.98
N SER A 31 9.57 -9.55 -1.75
CA SER A 31 10.92 -9.86 -2.21
C SER A 31 11.86 -10.06 -1.01
N GLY A 32 12.93 -10.86 -1.19
CA GLY A 32 13.89 -11.14 -0.12
C GLY A 32 14.48 -9.88 0.50
N GLY A 33 14.75 -8.85 -0.32
CA GLY A 33 15.27 -7.56 0.15
C GLY A 33 14.30 -6.80 1.07
N ILE A 34 13.00 -6.80 0.76
CA ILE A 34 12.00 -6.14 1.60
C ILE A 34 11.80 -6.90 2.90
N ALA A 35 11.72 -8.23 2.82
CA ALA A 35 11.62 -9.06 4.02
C ALA A 35 12.82 -8.84 4.96
N ALA A 36 14.05 -8.78 4.42
CA ALA A 36 15.24 -8.48 5.19
C ALA A 36 15.20 -7.07 5.80
N ALA A 37 14.79 -6.06 5.03
CA ALA A 37 14.64 -4.69 5.54
C ALA A 37 13.63 -4.62 6.70
N LEU A 38 12.49 -5.31 6.59
CA LEU A 38 11.50 -5.38 7.67
C LEU A 38 12.08 -6.04 8.92
N GLU A 39 12.83 -7.14 8.76
CA GLU A 39 13.49 -7.82 9.87
C GLU A 39 14.51 -6.92 10.58
N THR A 40 15.31 -6.15 9.83
CA THR A 40 16.24 -5.14 10.39
C THR A 40 15.51 -4.05 11.16
N LEU A 41 14.30 -3.68 10.75
CA LEU A 41 13.46 -2.71 11.46
C LEU A 41 12.71 -3.33 12.66
N GLY A 42 12.99 -4.59 13.01
CA GLY A 42 12.35 -5.30 14.12
C GLY A 42 10.92 -5.75 13.82
N VAL A 43 10.52 -5.73 12.55
CA VAL A 43 9.17 -6.12 12.11
C VAL A 43 9.21 -7.56 11.58
N LYS A 44 8.59 -8.48 12.32
CA LYS A 44 8.50 -9.90 11.94
C LYS A 44 7.07 -10.28 11.58
N PRO A 45 6.63 -10.05 10.33
CA PRO A 45 5.30 -10.45 9.92
C PRO A 45 5.22 -11.98 9.92
N ARG A 46 4.08 -12.53 10.37
CA ARG A 46 3.89 -13.99 10.49
C ARG A 46 3.95 -14.71 9.13
N THR A 47 3.59 -14.00 8.07
CA THR A 47 3.85 -14.44 6.68
C THR A 47 4.62 -13.34 5.98
N ARG A 48 5.53 -13.69 5.07
CA ARG A 48 6.19 -12.73 4.19
C ARG A 48 5.26 -12.26 3.07
N ASP A 49 3.94 -12.25 3.28
CA ASP A 49 2.97 -11.98 2.23
C ASP A 49 2.45 -10.55 2.30
N PHE A 50 2.36 -9.95 1.11
CA PHE A 50 1.73 -8.66 0.90
C PHE A 50 0.28 -8.86 0.48
N ALA A 51 -0.62 -8.09 1.08
CA ALA A 51 -2.04 -8.13 0.75
C ALA A 51 -2.63 -6.73 0.60
N LEU A 52 -3.65 -6.61 -0.23
CA LEU A 52 -4.50 -5.43 -0.26
C LEU A 52 -5.66 -5.64 0.70
N ASP A 53 -5.82 -4.72 1.64
CA ASP A 53 -6.99 -4.65 2.51
C ASP A 53 -8.04 -3.77 1.84
N HIS A 54 -9.29 -4.25 1.79
CA HIS A 54 -10.36 -3.60 1.05
C HIS A 54 -10.67 -2.21 1.61
N ASP A 55 -10.74 -2.11 2.93
CA ASP A 55 -11.09 -0.86 3.62
C ASP A 55 -9.98 0.17 3.43
N TYR A 56 -8.72 -0.26 3.43
CA TYR A 56 -7.60 0.64 3.20
C TYR A 56 -7.45 1.07 1.74
N VAL A 57 -7.69 0.18 0.78
CA VAL A 57 -7.70 0.56 -0.64
C VAL A 57 -8.80 1.59 -0.92
N LEU A 58 -10.01 1.37 -0.38
CA LEU A 58 -11.08 2.36 -0.49
C LEU A 58 -10.73 3.67 0.23
N TYR A 59 -10.14 3.59 1.43
CA TYR A 59 -9.70 4.77 2.15
C TYR A 59 -8.69 5.60 1.35
N ILE A 60 -7.70 4.96 0.71
CA ILE A 60 -6.71 5.63 -0.13
C ILE A 60 -7.42 6.34 -1.29
N HIS A 61 -8.28 5.62 -2.01
CA HIS A 61 -9.00 6.18 -3.15
C HIS A 61 -9.89 7.37 -2.73
N ASP A 62 -10.68 7.21 -1.67
CA ASP A 62 -11.68 8.21 -1.27
C ASP A 62 -11.05 9.42 -0.57
N SER A 63 -9.91 9.23 0.10
CA SER A 63 -9.23 10.31 0.82
C SER A 63 -8.21 11.04 -0.03
N HIS A 64 -7.45 10.29 -0.85
CA HIS A 64 -6.29 10.78 -1.59
C HIS A 64 -6.47 10.73 -3.11
N GLY A 65 -7.61 10.24 -3.62
CA GLY A 65 -7.99 10.33 -5.04
C GLY A 65 -8.77 11.59 -5.41
N LEU A 66 -8.82 12.59 -4.53
CA LEU A 66 -9.57 13.83 -4.74
C LEU A 66 -8.63 14.98 -5.15
N ASP A 67 -9.14 15.90 -5.98
CA ASP A 67 -8.40 17.07 -6.47
C ASP A 67 -7.84 17.99 -5.37
N LYS A 68 -8.40 17.91 -4.14
CA LYS A 68 -7.89 18.63 -2.96
C LYS A 68 -6.42 18.32 -2.64
N GLU A 69 -5.90 17.16 -3.06
CA GLU A 69 -4.48 16.82 -2.86
C GLU A 69 -3.55 17.74 -3.67
N ARG A 70 -4.03 18.32 -4.79
CA ARG A 70 -3.26 19.31 -5.55
C ARG A 70 -2.95 20.56 -4.74
N LEU A 71 -3.86 20.97 -3.85
CA LEU A 71 -3.63 22.10 -2.94
C LEU A 71 -2.50 21.83 -1.93
N ARG A 72 -2.08 20.57 -1.78
CA ARG A 72 -0.99 20.13 -0.90
C ARG A 72 0.30 19.83 -1.67
N GLY A 73 0.36 20.18 -2.96
CA GLY A 73 1.50 19.87 -3.83
C GLY A 73 1.60 18.39 -4.21
N GLN A 74 0.49 17.65 -4.10
CA GLN A 74 0.41 16.23 -4.43
C GLN A 74 -0.49 16.03 -5.66
N GLU A 75 -0.49 14.83 -6.22
CA GLU A 75 -1.44 14.46 -7.27
C GLU A 75 -2.44 13.44 -6.74
N PRO A 76 -3.72 13.52 -7.15
CA PRO A 76 -4.73 12.55 -6.73
C PRO A 76 -4.36 11.12 -7.13
N ILE A 77 -4.43 10.19 -6.17
CA ILE A 77 -4.24 8.75 -6.40
C ILE A 77 -5.35 8.23 -7.30
N THR A 78 -4.98 7.58 -8.40
CA THR A 78 -5.92 6.96 -9.33
C THR A 78 -6.01 5.46 -9.11
N VAL A 79 -6.99 4.82 -9.75
CA VAL A 79 -7.13 3.36 -9.71
C VAL A 79 -5.88 2.69 -10.31
N GLU A 80 -5.29 3.26 -11.36
CA GLU A 80 -4.07 2.74 -11.98
C GLU A 80 -2.89 2.73 -11.01
N ASP A 81 -2.78 3.71 -10.12
CA ASP A 81 -1.74 3.74 -9.09
C ASP A 81 -1.93 2.62 -8.06
N LEU A 82 -3.18 2.35 -7.67
CA LEU A 82 -3.52 1.26 -6.73
C LEU A 82 -3.13 -0.10 -7.30
N LEU A 83 -3.28 -0.29 -8.62
CA LEU A 83 -2.88 -1.51 -9.31
C LEU A 83 -1.36 -1.72 -9.31
N LYS A 84 -0.58 -0.65 -9.16
CA LYS A 84 0.89 -0.69 -9.15
C LYS A 84 1.49 -0.86 -7.76
N ILE A 85 0.71 -0.81 -6.67
CA ILE A 85 1.23 -0.83 -5.29
C ILE A 85 2.21 -1.99 -5.06
N GLY A 86 1.89 -3.20 -5.56
CA GLY A 86 2.76 -4.36 -5.41
C GLY A 86 4.14 -4.15 -6.06
N ASP A 87 4.17 -3.59 -7.27
CA ASP A 87 5.41 -3.32 -8.01
C ASP A 87 6.17 -2.12 -7.43
N LEU A 88 5.46 -1.09 -6.96
CA LEU A 88 6.07 0.07 -6.27
C LEU A 88 6.78 -0.36 -4.99
N ILE A 89 6.15 -1.21 -4.19
CA ILE A 89 6.75 -1.74 -2.97
C ILE A 89 7.95 -2.61 -3.32
N LYS A 90 7.83 -3.51 -4.32
CA LYS A 90 8.92 -4.37 -4.77
C LYS A 90 10.18 -3.57 -5.15
N ASN A 91 9.99 -2.41 -5.77
CA ASN A 91 11.05 -1.54 -6.28
C ASN A 91 11.23 -0.27 -5.42
N ALA A 92 10.88 -0.34 -4.13
CA ALA A 92 11.02 0.80 -3.23
C ALA A 92 12.49 1.25 -3.16
N LEU A 93 12.70 2.56 -3.32
CA LEU A 93 13.98 3.24 -3.22
C LEU A 93 14.45 3.32 -1.76
N SER A 94 13.50 3.45 -0.83
CA SER A 94 13.79 3.43 0.60
C SER A 94 12.66 2.77 1.38
N ILE A 95 13.02 2.15 2.49
CA ILE A 95 12.11 1.55 3.47
C ILE A 95 12.59 1.94 4.85
N LYS A 96 11.71 2.50 5.67
CA LYS A 96 12.01 2.93 7.05
C LYS A 96 10.81 2.72 7.96
N LEU A 97 11.02 2.85 9.28
CA LEU A 97 9.90 2.91 10.21
C LEU A 97 9.05 4.14 9.90
N GLY A 98 7.74 3.95 9.97
CA GLY A 98 6.80 5.05 9.80
C GLY A 98 6.86 6.04 10.95
N THR A 99 6.30 7.23 10.73
CA THR A 99 6.15 8.24 11.78
C THR A 99 4.66 8.54 11.99
N PRO A 100 4.04 8.08 13.09
CA PRO A 100 4.61 7.28 14.19
C PRO A 100 4.88 5.82 13.81
N ALA A 101 5.83 5.18 14.50
CA ALA A 101 6.27 3.80 14.21
C ALA A 101 5.20 2.74 14.49
N ARG A 102 4.23 3.07 15.34
CA ARG A 102 3.06 2.24 15.61
C ARG A 102 1.79 3.04 15.37
N SER A 103 0.79 2.38 14.80
CA SER A 103 -0.55 2.94 14.71
C SER A 103 -1.22 2.95 16.09
N ARG A 104 -2.38 3.60 16.19
CA ARG A 104 -3.19 3.60 17.42
C ARG A 104 -3.64 2.21 17.87
N ASN A 105 -3.70 1.24 16.95
CA ASN A 105 -4.08 -0.14 17.26
C ASN A 105 -2.85 -1.04 17.57
N GLY A 106 -1.64 -0.45 17.66
CA GLY A 106 -0.40 -1.15 17.95
C GLY A 106 0.30 -1.77 16.74
N ALA A 107 -0.32 -1.74 15.55
CA ALA A 107 0.31 -2.23 14.32
C ALA A 107 1.57 -1.43 13.98
N MET A 108 2.65 -2.14 13.64
CA MET A 108 3.88 -1.51 13.17
C MET A 108 3.64 -0.85 11.82
N ARG A 109 4.16 0.38 11.68
CA ARG A 109 4.11 1.15 10.45
C ARG A 109 5.47 1.17 9.79
N ILE A 110 5.45 0.97 8.49
CA ILE A 110 6.61 1.09 7.61
C ILE A 110 6.27 2.12 6.56
N GLU A 111 7.23 2.97 6.21
CA GLU A 111 7.15 3.86 5.09
C GLU A 111 8.07 3.37 3.98
N ALA A 112 7.51 3.22 2.80
CA ALA A 112 8.25 2.95 1.57
C ALA A 112 8.15 4.15 0.64
N GLU A 113 9.26 4.53 0.03
CA GLU A 113 9.28 5.51 -1.06
C GLU A 113 9.65 4.80 -2.36
N ALA A 114 8.90 5.04 -3.42
CA ALA A 114 9.11 4.42 -4.73
C ALA A 114 8.95 5.45 -5.85
N GLY A 115 9.82 5.40 -6.86
CA GLY A 115 9.69 6.21 -8.06
C GLY A 115 9.01 5.44 -9.20
N ASP A 116 8.09 6.08 -9.93
CA ASP A 116 7.55 5.56 -11.19
C ASP A 116 7.34 6.72 -12.17
N GLY A 117 8.12 6.71 -13.26
CA GLY A 117 8.16 7.80 -14.25
C GLY A 117 8.50 9.15 -13.60
N VAL A 118 7.59 10.12 -13.76
CA VAL A 118 7.69 11.48 -13.21
C VAL A 118 7.19 11.61 -11.77
N PHE A 119 6.70 10.52 -11.17
CA PHE A 119 6.10 10.54 -9.84
C PHE A 119 7.00 9.87 -8.80
N VAL A 120 6.90 10.39 -7.58
CA VAL A 120 7.40 9.75 -6.35
C VAL A 120 6.19 9.40 -5.49
N TYR A 121 6.14 8.14 -5.07
CA TYR A 121 5.12 7.58 -4.23
C TYR A 121 5.65 7.40 -2.82
N ARG A 122 4.88 7.84 -1.83
CA ARG A 122 5.09 7.51 -0.42
C ARG A 122 3.96 6.59 0.02
N ILE A 123 4.31 5.36 0.38
CA ILE A 123 3.38 4.31 0.75
C ILE A 123 3.61 4.01 2.23
N VAL A 124 2.56 4.14 3.03
CA VAL A 124 2.58 3.73 4.44
C VAL A 124 1.95 2.35 4.52
N LEU A 125 2.69 1.40 5.06
CA LEU A 125 2.28 0.02 5.27
C LEU A 125 2.00 -0.21 6.75
N GLU A 126 0.96 -0.98 7.06
CA GLU A 126 0.73 -1.52 8.40
C GLU A 126 0.95 -3.03 8.40
N VAL A 127 1.66 -3.53 9.42
CA VAL A 127 1.80 -4.97 9.64
C VAL A 127 0.68 -5.45 10.54
N ARG A 128 -0.30 -6.15 9.94
CA ARG A 128 -1.49 -6.63 10.64
C ARG A 128 -1.51 -8.16 10.67
N ARG A 129 -1.40 -8.74 11.87
CA ARG A 129 -1.45 -10.19 12.18
C ARG A 129 -0.58 -11.07 11.28
N ARG A 130 -1.02 -11.32 10.05
CA ARG A 130 -0.35 -12.17 9.05
C ARG A 130 0.30 -11.38 7.91
N TYR A 131 -0.30 -10.27 7.48
CA TYR A 131 0.06 -9.59 6.23
C TYR A 131 0.65 -8.21 6.47
N VAL A 132 1.44 -7.77 5.50
CA VAL A 132 1.78 -6.36 5.32
C VAL A 132 0.75 -5.77 4.35
N VAL A 133 0.07 -4.71 4.75
CA VAL A 133 -1.01 -4.09 3.96
C VAL A 133 -0.76 -2.59 3.76
N PRO A 134 -1.08 -2.02 2.59
CA PRO A 134 -1.00 -0.58 2.39
C PRO A 134 -2.11 0.10 3.19
N PHE A 135 -1.74 1.00 4.09
CA PHE A 135 -2.65 1.77 4.93
C PHE A 135 -3.00 3.12 4.29
N THR A 136 -1.98 3.83 3.80
CA THR A 136 -2.19 5.06 3.04
C THR A 136 -1.13 5.21 1.94
N MET A 137 -1.40 6.04 0.95
CA MET A 137 -0.52 6.27 -0.19
C MET A 137 -0.68 7.71 -0.68
N TYR A 138 0.44 8.31 -1.01
CA TYR A 138 0.55 9.67 -1.56
C TYR A 138 1.43 9.63 -2.79
N LYS A 139 1.19 10.52 -3.74
CA LYS A 139 2.09 10.72 -4.87
C LYS A 139 2.30 12.20 -5.15
N ARG A 140 3.49 12.54 -5.63
CA ARG A 140 3.85 13.89 -6.08
C ARG A 140 4.72 13.80 -7.32
N LYS A 141 4.81 14.89 -8.08
CA LYS A 141 5.80 15.01 -9.15
C LYS A 141 7.22 15.11 -8.55
N LYS A 142 8.20 14.55 -9.25
CA LYS A 142 9.62 14.70 -8.96
C LYS A 142 10.05 16.16 -9.03
#